data_AF-A0A0Q8QWD0-F1
#
_entry.id   AF-A0A0Q8QWD0-F1
#
_cell.length_a   1.000
_cell.length_b   1.000
_cell.length_c   1.000
_cell.angle_alpha   90.00
_cell.angle_beta   90.00
_cell.angle_gamma   90.00
#
_symmetry.space_group_name_H-M   'P 1'
#
loop_
_entity.id
_entity.type
_entity.pdbx_description
1 polymer ?
#
loop_
_entity_poly.entity_id
_entity_poly.type
_entity_poly.pdbx_seq_one_letter_code
_entity_poly.pdbx_strand_id
1 'polypeptide(L)'
;MSRNRPPAAARIGRSVSAARAAPPATIPPAFVDELIADWREHGREAIRRVRTWAPQRYVHLAAALAPAAPSGEDQIAAMSDAEVEQQLRHIITLLDRAGALPAWLRLVHPGDVNSADLHPADI
;
A
#
# COMPACT_ATOMS: atom_id res chain seq x y z
N MET A 1 55.72 19.49 -11.62
CA MET A 1 54.51 20.24 -12.05
C MET A 1 54.10 19.73 -13.43
N SER A 2 52.97 19.02 -13.53
CA SER A 2 51.96 19.13 -14.62
C SER A 2 51.04 17.91 -14.55
N ARG A 3 49.79 18.17 -14.19
CA ARG A 3 48.71 17.19 -14.07
C ARG A 3 48.14 16.96 -15.46
N ASN A 4 48.22 15.73 -15.99
CA ASN A 4 47.52 15.36 -17.20
C ASN A 4 46.11 14.86 -16.81
N ARG A 5 45.13 15.76 -16.80
CA ARG A 5 43.72 15.45 -16.50
C ARG A 5 42.98 15.30 -17.83
N PRO A 6 42.38 14.14 -18.16
CA PRO A 6 41.54 14.03 -19.35
C PRO A 6 40.23 14.83 -19.18
N PRO A 7 39.64 15.33 -20.29
CA PRO A 7 38.45 16.17 -20.25
C PRO A 7 37.22 15.39 -19.78
N ALA A 8 36.38 16.08 -19.02
CA ALA A 8 35.10 15.60 -18.53
C ALA A 8 34.22 15.14 -19.71
N ALA A 9 33.84 13.87 -19.69
CA ALA A 9 32.85 13.32 -20.60
C ALA A 9 31.56 14.15 -20.48
N ALA A 10 31.20 14.81 -21.58
CA ALA A 10 29.92 15.49 -21.72
C ALA A 10 28.80 14.45 -21.52
N ARG A 11 28.16 14.48 -20.34
CA ARG A 11 26.88 13.83 -20.15
C ARG A 11 25.88 14.55 -21.05
N ILE A 12 25.57 13.94 -22.18
CA ILE A 12 24.40 14.27 -23.00
C ILE A 12 23.20 14.01 -22.09
N GLY A 13 22.74 15.06 -21.41
CA GLY A 13 21.48 15.07 -20.71
C GLY A 13 20.40 14.78 -21.75
N ARG A 14 19.80 13.60 -21.63
CA ARG A 14 18.62 13.21 -22.39
C ARG A 14 17.54 14.22 -22.01
N SER A 15 17.32 15.22 -22.85
CA SER A 15 16.20 16.14 -22.75
C SER A 15 14.94 15.28 -22.77
N VAL A 16 14.30 15.14 -21.62
CA VAL A 16 12.95 14.59 -21.54
C VAL A 16 12.08 15.60 -22.25
N SER A 17 11.88 15.38 -23.54
CA SER A 17 10.90 16.12 -24.33
C SER A 17 9.59 15.98 -23.56
N ALA A 18 9.10 17.09 -23.01
CA ALA A 18 7.83 17.14 -22.31
C ALA A 18 6.79 16.54 -23.25
N ALA A 19 6.40 15.29 -22.98
CA ALA A 19 5.23 14.71 -23.59
C ALA A 19 4.09 15.63 -23.18
N ARG A 20 3.63 16.43 -24.14
CA ARG A 20 2.46 17.28 -24.02
C ARG A 20 1.38 16.41 -23.40
N ALA A 21 1.11 16.62 -22.12
CA ALA A 21 0.08 15.88 -21.41
C ALA A 21 -1.19 16.05 -22.25
N ALA A 22 -1.66 14.94 -22.81
CA ALA A 22 -2.94 14.96 -23.49
C ALA A 22 -3.96 15.51 -22.47
N PRO A 23 -4.86 16.43 -22.88
CA PRO A 23 -5.92 16.86 -21.98
C PRO A 23 -6.62 15.60 -21.44
N PRO A 24 -7.01 15.59 -20.16
CA PRO A 24 -7.70 14.44 -19.60
C PRO A 24 -8.88 14.13 -20.51
N ALA A 25 -8.89 12.94 -21.10
CA ALA A 25 -9.93 12.52 -22.02
C ALA A 25 -11.26 12.63 -21.27
N THR A 26 -12.07 13.61 -21.63
CA THR A 26 -13.39 13.78 -21.03
C THR A 26 -14.24 12.61 -21.49
N ILE A 27 -14.68 11.78 -20.54
CA ILE A 27 -15.52 10.62 -20.85
C ILE A 27 -16.84 11.16 -21.43
N PRO A 28 -17.26 10.72 -22.63
CA PRO A 28 -18.52 11.16 -23.21
C PRO A 28 -19.71 10.81 -22.31
N PRO A 29 -20.69 11.72 -22.10
CA PRO A 29 -21.85 11.43 -21.26
C PRO A 29 -22.64 10.19 -21.69
N ALA A 30 -22.79 9.99 -23.00
CA ALA A 30 -23.48 8.82 -23.57
C ALA A 30 -22.84 7.49 -23.13
N PHE A 31 -21.50 7.44 -23.03
CA PHE A 31 -20.81 6.25 -22.55
C PHE A 31 -21.10 5.96 -21.08
N VAL A 32 -21.21 6.99 -20.25
CA VAL A 32 -21.57 6.83 -18.84
C VAL A 32 -22.99 6.29 -18.70
N ASP A 33 -23.92 6.80 -19.49
CA ASP A 33 -25.32 6.34 -19.49
C ASP A 33 -25.42 4.86 -19.92
N GLU A 34 -24.70 4.47 -20.96
CA GLU A 34 -24.61 3.07 -21.42
C GLU A 34 -23.99 2.16 -20.33
N LEU A 35 -22.92 2.61 -19.68
CA LEU A 35 -22.27 1.86 -18.61
C LEU A 35 -23.19 1.68 -17.39
N ILE A 36 -23.99 2.71 -17.05
CA ILE A 36 -24.98 2.62 -15.98
C ILE A 36 -26.09 1.63 -16.35
N ALA A 37 -26.55 1.64 -17.60
CA ALA A 37 -27.56 0.70 -18.08
C ALA A 37 -27.05 -0.74 -18.01
N ASP A 38 -25.83 -1.00 -18.52
CA ASP A 38 -25.17 -2.29 -18.45
C ASP A 38 -24.98 -2.77 -17.01
N TRP A 39 -24.54 -1.88 -16.11
CA TRP A 39 -24.38 -2.21 -14.69
C TRP A 39 -25.71 -2.56 -14.02
N ARG A 40 -26.80 -1.86 -14.36
CA ARG A 40 -28.14 -2.16 -13.83
C ARG A 40 -28.63 -3.54 -14.25
N GLU A 41 -28.34 -3.93 -15.49
CA GLU A 41 -28.79 -5.22 -16.05
C GLU A 41 -27.91 -6.39 -15.59
N HIS A 42 -26.59 -6.22 -15.61
CA HIS A 42 -25.63 -7.32 -15.44
C HIS A 42 -24.77 -7.24 -14.18
N GLY A 43 -24.76 -6.12 -13.46
CA GLY A 43 -23.84 -5.87 -12.35
C GLY A 43 -23.91 -6.92 -11.23
N ARG A 44 -25.11 -7.41 -10.88
CA ARG A 44 -25.26 -8.47 -9.86
C ARG A 44 -24.57 -9.76 -10.26
N GLU A 45 -24.72 -10.17 -11.52
CA GLU A 45 -24.10 -11.39 -12.03
C GLU A 45 -22.58 -11.22 -12.17
N ALA A 46 -22.13 -10.05 -12.64
CA ALA A 46 -20.71 -9.72 -12.67
C ALA A 46 -20.08 -9.83 -11.28
N ILE A 47 -20.72 -9.29 -10.24
CA ILE A 47 -20.25 -9.40 -8.84
C ILE A 47 -20.15 -10.86 -8.40
N ARG A 48 -21.16 -11.68 -8.67
CA ARG A 48 -21.13 -13.12 -8.34
C ARG A 48 -19.96 -13.82 -9.01
N ARG A 49 -19.74 -13.56 -10.30
CA ARG A 49 -18.64 -14.17 -11.07
C ARG A 49 -17.28 -13.73 -10.54
N VAL A 50 -17.09 -12.45 -10.25
CA VAL A 50 -15.82 -11.93 -9.69
C VAL A 50 -15.55 -12.56 -8.32
N ARG A 51 -16.57 -12.73 -7.47
CA ARG A 51 -16.44 -13.41 -6.18
C ARG A 51 -15.94 -14.85 -6.31
N THR A 52 -16.38 -15.57 -7.33
CA THR A 52 -15.97 -16.97 -7.56
C THR A 52 -14.64 -17.09 -8.29
N TRP A 53 -14.43 -16.31 -9.36
CA TRP A 53 -13.26 -16.44 -10.23
C TRP A 53 -12.02 -15.69 -9.73
N ALA A 54 -12.22 -14.58 -9.01
CA ALA A 54 -11.14 -13.75 -8.46
C ALA A 54 -11.49 -13.20 -7.06
N PRO A 55 -11.65 -14.08 -6.05
CA PRO A 55 -12.10 -13.70 -4.71
C PRO A 55 -11.26 -12.60 -4.06
N GLN A 56 -9.93 -12.60 -4.27
CA GLN A 56 -9.01 -11.57 -3.78
C GLN A 56 -9.34 -10.17 -4.32
N ARG A 57 -9.73 -10.06 -5.60
CA ARG A 57 -10.12 -8.79 -6.22
C ARG A 57 -11.46 -8.32 -5.68
N TYR A 58 -12.39 -9.27 -5.48
CA TYR A 58 -13.67 -8.99 -4.85
C TYR A 58 -13.50 -8.39 -3.44
N VAL A 59 -12.65 -8.99 -2.61
CA VAL A 59 -12.37 -8.51 -1.25
C VAL A 59 -11.76 -7.11 -1.26
N HIS A 60 -10.79 -6.83 -2.13
CA HIS A 60 -10.24 -5.49 -2.27
C HIS A 60 -11.29 -4.45 -2.70
N LEU A 61 -12.14 -4.80 -3.67
CA LEU A 61 -13.21 -3.91 -4.13
C LEU A 61 -14.24 -3.65 -3.01
N ALA A 62 -14.61 -4.69 -2.27
CA ALA A 62 -15.51 -4.58 -1.13
C ALA A 62 -14.90 -3.72 -0.01
N ALA A 63 -13.61 -3.87 0.28
CA ALA A 63 -12.91 -3.05 1.28
C ALA A 63 -12.80 -1.58 0.86
N ALA A 64 -12.60 -1.29 -0.42
CA ALA A 64 -12.52 0.08 -0.94
C ALA A 64 -13.88 0.80 -0.95
N LEU A 65 -14.98 0.05 -1.08
CA LEU A 65 -16.35 0.58 -1.11
C LEU A 65 -17.02 0.57 0.27
N ALA A 66 -16.51 -0.24 1.21
CA ALA A 66 -16.98 -0.21 2.58
C ALA A 66 -16.71 1.18 3.16
N PRO A 67 -17.67 1.79 3.89
CA PRO A 67 -17.35 2.96 4.68
C PRO A 67 -16.15 2.60 5.56
N ALA A 68 -15.16 3.49 5.63
CA ALA A 68 -14.05 3.32 6.55
C ALA A 68 -14.65 2.97 7.90
N ALA A 69 -14.33 1.79 8.43
CA ALA A 69 -14.62 1.51 9.82
C ALA A 69 -14.05 2.69 10.62
N PRO A 70 -14.74 3.16 11.68
CA PRO A 70 -14.17 4.18 12.54
C PRO A 70 -12.73 3.77 12.83
N SER A 71 -11.77 4.62 12.45
CA SER A 71 -10.37 4.26 12.58
C SER A 71 -10.20 3.89 14.05
N GLY A 72 -9.75 2.66 14.31
CA GLY A 72 -9.47 2.21 15.67
C GLY A 72 -8.34 3.02 16.32
N GLU A 73 -7.91 4.12 15.71
CA GLU A 73 -6.88 5.05 16.17
C GLU A 73 -7.18 5.54 17.57
N ASP A 74 -8.42 5.88 17.91
CA ASP A 74 -8.79 6.28 19.28
C ASP A 74 -8.61 5.11 20.27
N GLN A 75 -8.88 3.88 19.83
CA GLN A 75 -8.72 2.67 20.63
C GLN A 75 -7.25 2.32 20.83
N ILE A 76 -6.43 2.46 19.78
CA ILE A 76 -4.99 2.23 19.82
C ILE A 76 -4.30 3.32 20.65
N ALA A 77 -4.73 4.59 20.52
CA ALA A 77 -4.20 5.72 21.29
C ALA A 77 -4.53 5.63 22.79
N ALA A 78 -5.62 4.92 23.14
CA ALA A 78 -5.99 4.66 24.53
C ALA A 78 -5.26 3.46 25.15
N MET A 79 -4.56 2.65 24.35
CA MET A 79 -3.79 1.51 24.84
C MET A 79 -2.42 1.97 25.36
N SER A 80 -2.00 1.40 26.48
CA SER A 80 -0.62 1.52 26.94
C SER A 80 0.34 0.80 25.99
N ASP A 81 1.62 1.19 26.00
CA ASP A 81 2.67 0.56 25.19
C ASP A 81 2.73 -0.96 25.39
N ALA A 82 2.51 -1.43 26.63
CA ALA A 82 2.47 -2.86 26.96
C ALA A 82 1.28 -3.58 26.31
N GLU A 83 0.11 -2.95 26.28
CA GLU A 83 -1.09 -3.49 25.65
C GLU A 83 -0.94 -3.50 24.11
N VAL A 84 -0.31 -2.46 23.55
CA VAL A 84 0.03 -2.41 22.11
C VAL A 84 0.99 -3.54 21.75
N GLU A 85 2.04 -3.76 22.54
CA GLU A 85 3.00 -4.84 22.34
C GLU A 85 2.32 -6.22 22.42
N GLN A 86 1.41 -6.41 23.39
CA GLN A 86 0.65 -7.65 23.53
C GLN A 86 -0.27 -7.91 22.33
N GLN A 87 -1.00 -6.89 21.86
CA GLN A 87 -1.87 -7.02 20.68
C GLN A 87 -1.06 -7.30 19.40
N LEU A 88 0.07 -6.61 19.22
CA LEU A 88 0.96 -6.86 18.09
C LEU A 88 1.46 -8.31 18.09
N ARG A 89 1.92 -8.84 19.24
CA ARG A 89 2.32 -10.25 19.36
C ARG A 89 1.19 -11.22 19.00
N HIS A 90 -0.03 -10.90 19.42
CA HIS A 90 -1.20 -11.72 19.09
C HIS A 90 -1.48 -11.73 17.58
N ILE A 91 -1.53 -10.56 16.94
CA ILE A 91 -1.78 -10.42 15.50
C ILE A 91 -0.68 -11.11 14.68
N ILE A 92 0.59 -10.93 15.05
CA ILE A 92 1.73 -11.57 14.38
C ILE A 92 1.59 -13.09 14.43
N THR A 93 1.22 -13.65 15.60
CA THR A 93 1.00 -15.09 15.76
C THR A 93 -0.12 -15.61 14.85
N LEU A 94 -1.21 -14.86 14.72
CA LEU A 94 -2.32 -15.22 13.82
C LEU A 94 -1.91 -15.18 12.35
N LEU A 95 -1.17 -14.14 11.95
CA LEU A 95 -0.66 -13.99 10.58
C LEU A 95 0.35 -15.08 10.21
N ASP A 96 1.19 -15.51 11.17
CA ASP A 96 2.13 -16.61 10.97
C ASP A 96 1.38 -17.92 10.70
N ARG A 97 0.39 -18.24 11.55
CA ARG A 97 -0.46 -19.42 11.38
C ARG A 97 -1.22 -19.43 10.06
N ALA A 98 -1.62 -18.25 9.58
CA ALA A 98 -2.30 -18.10 8.29
C ALA A 98 -1.34 -18.13 7.08
N GLY A 99 -0.01 -18.17 7.30
CA GLY A 99 0.99 -18.08 6.24
C GLY A 99 1.06 -16.70 5.57
N ALA A 100 0.42 -15.69 6.15
CA ALA A 100 0.24 -14.35 5.60
C ALA A 100 1.28 -13.34 6.09
N LEU A 101 2.26 -13.77 6.90
CA LEU A 101 3.33 -12.89 7.37
C LEU A 101 4.19 -12.34 6.20
N PRO A 102 4.35 -11.02 6.10
CA PRO A 102 5.22 -10.43 5.09
C PRO A 102 6.69 -10.76 5.39
N ALA A 103 7.49 -10.92 4.33
CA ALA A 103 8.87 -11.41 4.43
C ALA A 103 9.78 -10.58 5.34
N TRP A 104 9.59 -9.25 5.40
CA TRP A 104 10.38 -8.36 6.26
C TRP A 104 10.06 -8.52 7.74
N LEU A 105 8.85 -8.97 8.08
CA LEU A 105 8.44 -9.20 9.48
C LEU A 105 8.92 -10.55 10.02
N ARG A 106 9.30 -11.48 9.12
CA ARG A 106 9.93 -12.76 9.48
C ARG A 106 11.40 -12.60 9.89
N LEU A 107 12.02 -11.47 9.54
CA LEU A 107 13.43 -11.19 9.82
C LEU A 107 13.63 -10.51 11.18
N VAL A 108 12.56 -10.02 11.81
CA VAL A 108 12.61 -9.45 13.15
C VAL A 108 12.27 -10.54 14.15
N HIS A 109 13.30 -11.18 14.71
CA HIS A 109 13.12 -12.13 15.81
C HIS A 109 12.69 -11.35 17.07
N PRO A 110 11.76 -11.89 17.88
CA PRO A 110 11.31 -11.25 19.13
C PRO A 110 12.40 -11.15 20.23
N GLY A 111 13.65 -11.48 19.92
CA GLY A 111 14.80 -11.37 20.84
C GLY A 111 15.81 -10.25 20.50
N ASP A 112 15.67 -9.55 19.36
CA ASP A 112 16.70 -8.61 18.90
C ASP A 112 16.44 -7.13 19.24
N VAL A 113 15.28 -6.80 19.83
CA VAL A 113 15.09 -5.48 20.47
C VAL A 113 15.65 -5.52 21.88
N ASN A 114 16.97 -5.55 21.98
CA ASN A 114 17.66 -5.25 23.22
C ASN A 114 17.54 -3.72 23.42
N SER A 115 16.78 -3.29 24.43
CA SER A 115 16.55 -1.88 24.81
C SER A 115 17.82 -1.12 25.25
N ALA A 116 19.01 -1.60 24.91
CA ALA A 116 20.29 -1.07 25.37
C ALA A 116 20.88 0.04 24.49
N ASP A 117 20.36 0.28 23.28
CA ASP A 117 20.94 1.26 22.34
C ASP A 117 20.20 2.61 22.24
N LEU A 118 19.18 2.84 23.07
CA LEU A 118 18.63 4.19 23.24
C LEU A 118 19.34 4.86 24.41
N HIS A 119 20.57 5.33 24.17
CA HIS A 119 21.33 6.13 25.11
C HIS A 119 20.84 7.60 25.07
N PRO A 120 20.22 8.13 26.13
CA PRO A 120 19.88 9.55 26.22
C PRO A 120 21.11 10.32 26.71
N ALA A 121 22.10 10.58 25.85
CA ALA A 121 23.20 11.46 26.20
C ALA A 121 23.74 12.34 25.08
N ASP A 122 22.91 12.72 24.10
CA ASP A 122 23.19 13.91 23.31
C ASP A 122 21.98 14.84 23.39
N ILE A 123 22.13 15.83 24.27
CA ILE A 123 21.33 17.04 24.42
C ILE A 123 21.52 17.93 23.19
#